data_AF-A0A3N7GYF8-F1
#
_entry.id   AF-A0A3N7GYF8-F1
#
_cell.length_a   1.000
_cell.length_b   1.000
_cell.length_c   1.000
_cell.angle_alpha   90.00
_cell.angle_beta   90.00
_cell.angle_gamma   90.00
#
_symmetry.space_group_name_H-M   'P 1'
#
loop_
_entity.id
_entity.type
_entity.pdbx_description
1 polymer ?
#
loop_
_entity_poly.entity_id
_entity_poly.type
_entity_poly.pdbx_seq_one_letter_code
_entity_poly.pdbx_strand_id
1 'polypeptide(L)'
;MKDFFNLLGREFRLFWSHNVLRVLFIGAPLLYGILLGYVYQKGKVTDLPIIVVDRDNSEMSHRIIQMFQDNEILDVALVKPDDANLTKQSIELDATCIVEIPRNFESDILTRRNPEIVTIVNTGNVLTANYASGAIQLVLGTLKAGTQMETLRKMGTPEALLMSSYEPFKTSFIKKYNRSTNYMYFLC
;
A
#
# COMPACT_ATOMS: atom_id res chain seq x y z
N MET A 1 -4.37 -4.44 -58.92
CA MET A 1 -3.39 -4.69 -57.82
C MET A 1 -2.11 -3.89 -57.98
N LYS A 2 -1.43 -3.89 -59.14
CA LYS A 2 -0.19 -3.11 -59.35
C LYS A 2 -0.36 -1.60 -59.14
N ASP A 3 -1.49 -1.04 -59.56
CA ASP A 3 -1.77 0.40 -59.39
C ASP A 3 -1.97 0.80 -57.92
N PHE A 4 -2.55 -0.10 -57.12
CA PHE A 4 -2.72 0.13 -55.68
C PHE A 4 -1.35 0.23 -54.98
N PHE A 5 -0.42 -0.68 -55.28
CA PHE A 5 0.93 -0.64 -54.70
C PHE A 5 1.75 0.57 -55.19
N ASN A 6 1.57 1.00 -56.43
CA ASN A 6 2.22 2.21 -56.96
C ASN A 6 1.68 3.49 -56.29
N LEU A 7 0.37 3.58 -56.08
CA LEU A 7 -0.25 4.69 -55.36
C LEU A 7 0.19 4.70 -53.89
N LEU A 8 0.21 3.53 -53.25
CA LEU A 8 0.65 3.39 -51.86
C LEU A 8 2.11 3.81 -51.69
N GLY A 9 3.00 3.41 -52.60
CA GLY A 9 4.40 3.84 -52.61
C GLY A 9 4.59 5.34 -52.85
N ARG A 10 3.72 5.97 -53.66
CA ARG A 10 3.73 7.43 -53.88
C ARG A 10 3.31 8.19 -52.63
N GLU A 11 2.21 7.78 -52.00
CA GLU A 11 1.71 8.41 -50.77
C GLU A 11 2.69 8.22 -49.61
N PHE A 12 3.36 7.05 -49.51
CA PHE A 12 4.39 6.82 -48.50
C PHE A 12 5.63 7.71 -48.69
N ARG A 13 5.99 8.01 -49.95
CA ARG A 13 7.07 8.96 -50.27
C ARG A 13 6.68 10.40 -49.94
N LEU A 14 5.42 10.79 -50.19
CA LEU A 14 4.89 12.11 -49.81
C LEU A 14 4.85 12.27 -48.29
N PHE A 15 4.42 11.23 -47.57
CA PHE A 15 4.44 11.17 -46.11
C PHE A 15 5.85 11.39 -45.54
N TRP A 16 6.87 10.77 -46.13
CA TRP A 16 8.26 10.92 -45.67
C TRP A 16 8.90 12.26 -46.06
N SER A 17 8.36 12.96 -47.08
CA SER A 17 8.83 14.28 -47.53
C SER A 17 8.36 15.40 -46.60
N HIS A 18 7.19 15.24 -45.95
CA HIS A 18 6.63 16.26 -45.07
C HIS A 18 7.14 16.13 -43.63
N ASN A 19 7.92 17.13 -43.19
CA ASN A 19 8.45 17.21 -41.82
C ASN A 19 7.35 17.16 -40.75
N VAL A 20 6.20 17.77 -41.00
CA VAL A 20 5.06 17.80 -40.05
C VAL A 20 4.47 16.40 -39.85
N LEU A 21 4.24 15.65 -40.93
CA LEU A 21 3.69 14.30 -40.85
C LEU A 21 4.64 13.34 -40.14
N ARG A 22 5.94 13.45 -40.39
CA ARG A 22 6.96 12.65 -39.68
C ARG A 22 7.00 12.94 -38.19
N VAL A 23 6.96 14.21 -37.79
CA VAL A 23 6.95 14.60 -36.37
C VAL A 23 5.64 14.17 -35.69
N LEU A 24 4.50 14.28 -36.37
CA LEU A 24 3.21 13.91 -35.79
C LEU A 24 3.07 12.39 -35.59
N PHE A 25 3.49 11.58 -36.57
CA PHE A 25 3.30 10.13 -36.53
C PHE A 25 4.46 9.36 -35.89
N ILE A 26 5.67 9.90 -35.88
CA ILE A 26 6.83 9.26 -35.24
C ILE A 26 7.18 10.00 -33.97
N GLY A 27 7.33 11.33 -34.03
CA GLY A 27 7.72 12.15 -32.90
C GLY A 27 6.70 12.15 -31.76
N ALA A 28 5.40 12.30 -32.05
CA ALA A 28 4.38 12.34 -30.99
C ALA A 28 4.24 11.01 -30.25
N PRO A 29 4.18 9.83 -30.91
CA PRO A 29 4.20 8.55 -30.19
C PRO A 29 5.49 8.29 -29.42
N LEU A 30 6.66 8.70 -29.95
CA LEU A 30 7.93 8.57 -29.23
C LEU A 30 7.95 9.44 -27.97
N LEU A 31 7.54 10.70 -28.09
CA LEU A 31 7.47 11.64 -26.98
C LEU A 31 6.45 11.17 -25.94
N TYR A 32 5.31 10.65 -26.39
CA TYR A 32 4.31 10.04 -25.51
C TYR A 32 4.86 8.80 -24.79
N GLY A 33 5.59 7.94 -25.50
CA GLY A 33 6.27 6.78 -24.91
C GLY A 33 7.34 7.17 -23.88
N ILE A 34 8.12 8.22 -24.15
CA ILE A 34 9.10 8.76 -23.18
C ILE A 34 8.38 9.35 -21.97
N LEU A 35 7.31 10.11 -22.18
CA LEU A 35 6.55 10.74 -21.11
C LEU A 35 5.87 9.69 -20.21
N LEU A 36 5.25 8.67 -20.81
CA LEU A 36 4.75 7.52 -20.06
C LEU A 36 5.88 6.80 -19.33
N GLY A 37 7.00 6.53 -20.00
CA GLY A 37 8.17 5.91 -19.37
C GLY A 37 8.64 6.69 -18.14
N TYR A 38 8.70 8.01 -18.23
CA TYR A 38 9.09 8.89 -17.13
C TYR A 38 8.07 8.91 -15.99
N VAL A 39 6.77 8.96 -16.30
CA VAL A 39 5.68 8.92 -15.30
C VAL A 39 5.66 7.58 -14.56
N TYR A 40 5.79 6.46 -15.30
CA TYR A 40 5.78 5.12 -14.72
C TYR A 40 7.12 4.73 -14.05
N GLN A 41 8.23 5.43 -14.33
CA GLN A 41 9.49 5.21 -13.62
C GLN A 41 9.37 5.51 -12.12
N LYS A 42 8.53 6.47 -11.74
CA LYS A 42 8.14 6.75 -10.34
C LYS A 42 6.86 6.01 -9.90
N GLY A 43 6.31 5.13 -10.73
CA GLY A 43 4.99 4.52 -10.52
C GLY A 43 4.90 3.54 -9.33
N LYS A 44 6.00 3.29 -8.61
CA LYS A 44 6.01 2.48 -7.41
C LYS A 44 5.80 3.39 -6.20
N VAL A 45 4.61 3.33 -5.61
CA VAL A 45 4.31 3.99 -4.35
C VAL A 45 5.15 3.34 -3.26
N THR A 46 6.13 4.08 -2.75
CA THR A 46 7.12 3.65 -1.77
C THR A 46 7.21 4.71 -0.67
N ASP A 47 7.68 4.33 0.51
CA ASP A 47 7.94 5.24 1.64
C ASP A 47 6.71 6.08 2.08
N LEU A 48 5.53 5.45 2.16
CA LEU A 48 4.33 6.14 2.66
C LEU A 48 4.41 6.33 4.18
N PRO A 49 4.37 7.58 4.68
CA PRO A 49 4.52 7.85 6.09
C PRO A 49 3.33 7.30 6.88
N ILE A 50 3.64 6.51 7.90
CA ILE A 50 2.68 6.00 8.88
C ILE A 50 3.12 6.40 10.29
N ILE A 51 2.13 6.62 11.15
CA ILE A 51 2.35 6.84 12.58
C ILE A 51 1.93 5.58 13.33
N VAL A 52 2.78 5.08 14.21
CA VAL A 52 2.44 3.95 15.08
C VAL A 52 2.25 4.45 16.50
N VAL A 53 1.06 4.22 17.04
CA VAL A 53 0.78 4.41 18.46
C VAL A 53 0.95 3.07 19.17
N ASP A 54 2.10 2.88 19.80
CA ASP A 54 2.43 1.66 20.54
C ASP A 54 2.11 1.82 22.02
N ARG A 55 0.93 1.37 22.43
CA ARG A 55 0.52 1.39 23.85
C ARG A 55 0.96 0.15 24.61
N ASP A 56 1.53 -0.86 23.95
CA ASP A 56 1.97 -2.11 24.58
C ASP A 56 3.44 -2.05 24.99
N ASN A 57 4.29 -1.51 24.11
CA ASN A 57 5.74 -1.40 24.28
C ASN A 57 6.36 -2.77 24.67
N SER A 58 6.00 -3.80 23.92
CA SER A 58 6.43 -5.19 24.09
C SER A 58 7.31 -5.65 22.94
N GLU A 59 7.95 -6.82 23.08
CA GLU A 59 8.75 -7.40 22.01
C GLU A 59 7.91 -7.66 20.76
N MET A 60 6.64 -8.04 20.92
CA MET A 60 5.76 -8.29 19.78
C MET A 60 5.27 -6.99 19.11
N SER A 61 5.07 -5.90 19.85
CA SER A 61 4.77 -4.59 19.25
C SER A 61 5.99 -4.03 18.51
N HIS A 62 7.20 -4.15 19.07
CA HIS A 62 8.44 -3.78 18.41
C HIS A 62 8.68 -4.58 17.13
N ARG A 63 8.36 -5.89 17.14
CA ARG A 63 8.44 -6.72 15.93
C ARG A 63 7.50 -6.25 14.82
N ILE A 64 6.28 -5.82 15.16
CA ILE A 64 5.35 -5.22 14.20
C ILE A 64 5.96 -3.95 13.59
N ILE A 65 6.48 -3.07 14.43
CA ILE A 65 7.09 -1.80 14.00
C ILE A 65 8.26 -2.08 13.06
N GLN A 66 9.12 -3.05 13.39
CA GLN A 66 10.23 -3.45 12.53
C GLN A 66 9.73 -4.01 11.19
N MET A 67 8.72 -4.88 11.18
CA MET A 67 8.15 -5.40 9.94
C MET A 67 7.49 -4.31 9.08
N PHE A 68 6.98 -3.24 9.70
CA PHE A 68 6.53 -2.07 8.95
C PHE A 68 7.70 -1.28 8.35
N GLN A 69 8.80 -1.09 9.08
CA GLN A 69 10.01 -0.43 8.57
C GLN A 69 10.69 -1.23 7.44
N ASP A 70 10.63 -2.55 7.49
CA ASP A 70 11.19 -3.43 6.46
C ASP A 70 10.33 -3.47 5.18
N ASN A 71 9.13 -2.89 5.19
CA ASN A 71 8.22 -2.91 4.07
C ASN A 71 8.50 -1.77 3.08
N GLU A 72 8.74 -2.07 1.81
CA GLU A 72 9.06 -1.06 0.78
C GLU A 72 7.97 0.01 0.56
N ILE A 73 6.73 -0.24 0.96
CA ILE A 73 5.60 0.69 0.76
C ILE A 73 5.45 1.63 1.96
N LEU A 74 5.86 1.21 3.16
CA LEU A 74 5.59 1.91 4.42
C LEU A 74 6.86 2.57 4.94
N ASP A 75 6.71 3.78 5.48
CA ASP A 75 7.75 4.46 6.26
C ASP A 75 7.22 4.79 7.65
N VAL A 76 7.87 4.30 8.70
CA VAL A 76 7.46 4.57 10.08
C VAL A 76 8.01 5.93 10.51
N ALA A 77 7.28 6.98 10.17
CA ALA A 77 7.67 8.36 10.41
C ALA A 77 7.68 8.75 11.90
N LEU A 78 6.80 8.14 12.71
CA LEU A 78 6.73 8.40 14.15
C LEU A 78 6.17 7.21 14.92
N VAL A 79 6.84 6.86 16.02
CA VAL A 79 6.34 5.90 17.02
C VAL A 79 6.12 6.64 18.34
N LYS A 80 4.95 6.43 18.97
CA LYS A 80 4.64 7.09 20.23
C LYS A 80 3.73 6.25 21.14
N PRO A 81 3.74 6.49 22.46
CA PRO A 81 3.00 5.64 23.42
C PRO A 81 1.54 6.05 23.66
N ASP A 82 1.09 7.18 23.11
CA ASP A 82 -0.23 7.77 23.40
C ASP A 82 -0.86 8.47 22.19
N ASP A 83 -2.06 9.03 22.36
CA ASP A 83 -2.79 9.77 21.32
C ASP A 83 -2.60 11.29 21.40
N ALA A 84 -1.75 11.80 22.30
CA ALA A 84 -1.56 13.23 22.51
C ALA A 84 -1.07 13.94 21.23
N ASN A 85 -1.75 14.97 20.77
CA ASN A 85 -1.42 15.72 19.53
C ASN A 85 -1.41 14.86 18.23
N LEU A 86 -2.00 13.66 18.24
CA LEU A 86 -1.96 12.73 17.11
C LEU A 86 -2.49 13.34 15.81
N THR A 87 -3.59 14.11 15.87
CA THR A 87 -4.16 14.82 14.71
C THR A 87 -3.23 15.88 14.13
N LYS A 88 -2.47 16.59 14.99
CA LYS A 88 -1.53 17.63 14.53
C LYS A 88 -0.33 16.98 13.85
N GLN A 89 0.23 15.95 14.50
CA GLN A 89 1.37 15.19 13.98
C GLN A 89 1.02 14.46 12.68
N SER A 90 -0.20 13.92 12.55
CA SER A 90 -0.62 13.29 11.30
C SER A 90 -0.69 14.26 10.12
N ILE A 91 -1.00 15.53 10.38
CA ILE A 91 -1.02 16.57 9.34
C ILE A 91 0.41 17.03 9.02
N GLU A 92 1.23 17.23 10.06
CA GLU A 92 2.62 17.71 9.92
C GLU A 92 3.50 16.70 9.16
N LEU A 93 3.29 15.41 9.39
CA LEU A 93 4.03 14.31 8.74
C LEU A 93 3.35 13.79 7.47
N ASP A 94 2.24 14.38 7.05
CA ASP A 94 1.38 13.91 5.95
C ASP A 94 1.07 12.40 6.03
N ALA A 95 0.80 11.93 7.26
CA ALA A 95 0.67 10.52 7.56
C ALA A 95 -0.54 9.90 6.82
N THR A 96 -0.26 8.86 6.03
CA THR A 96 -1.29 8.14 5.26
C THR A 96 -2.12 7.24 6.18
N CYS A 97 -1.49 6.60 7.17
CA CYS A 97 -2.15 5.74 8.14
C CYS A 97 -1.64 6.00 9.56
N ILE A 98 -2.51 5.76 10.53
CA ILE A 98 -2.18 5.68 11.95
C ILE A 98 -2.52 4.27 12.41
N VAL A 99 -1.54 3.53 12.93
CA VAL A 99 -1.72 2.18 13.45
C VAL A 99 -1.67 2.23 14.97
N GLU A 100 -2.75 1.82 15.63
CA GLU A 100 -2.85 1.78 17.09
C GLU A 100 -2.74 0.34 17.58
N ILE A 101 -1.68 0.07 18.35
CA ILE A 101 -1.46 -1.20 19.06
C ILE A 101 -2.01 -1.03 20.49
N PRO A 102 -2.97 -1.87 20.93
CA PRO A 102 -3.60 -1.72 22.23
C PRO A 102 -2.65 -2.08 23.37
N ARG A 103 -2.97 -1.64 24.59
CA ARG A 103 -2.24 -2.07 25.80
C ARG A 103 -2.39 -3.57 26.01
N ASN A 104 -1.35 -4.20 26.55
CA ASN A 104 -1.29 -5.64 26.84
C ASN A 104 -1.44 -6.52 25.58
N PHE A 105 -1.09 -6.01 24.39
CA PHE A 105 -1.24 -6.73 23.13
C PHE A 105 -0.52 -8.09 23.14
N GLU A 106 0.74 -8.15 23.58
CA GLU A 106 1.46 -9.42 23.69
C GLU A 106 0.80 -10.38 24.69
N SER A 107 0.49 -9.89 25.88
CA SER A 107 -0.17 -10.68 26.93
C SER A 107 -1.55 -11.19 26.47
N ASP A 108 -2.32 -10.37 25.77
CA ASP A 108 -3.66 -10.72 25.30
C ASP A 108 -3.61 -11.75 24.16
N ILE A 109 -2.59 -11.73 23.30
CA ILE A 109 -2.36 -12.80 22.33
C ILE A 109 -2.03 -14.11 23.05
N LEU A 110 -1.09 -14.08 23.99
CA LEU A 110 -0.66 -15.27 24.74
C LEU A 110 -1.80 -15.87 25.58
N THR A 111 -2.69 -15.03 26.11
CA THR A 111 -3.87 -15.44 26.89
C THR A 111 -5.12 -15.67 26.03
N ARG A 112 -5.00 -15.62 24.69
CA ARG A 112 -6.09 -15.86 23.71
C ARG A 112 -7.30 -14.93 23.87
N ARG A 113 -7.06 -13.68 24.26
CA ARG A 113 -8.06 -12.61 24.34
C ARG A 113 -8.30 -11.89 23.01
N ASN A 114 -7.53 -12.23 21.97
CA ASN A 114 -7.68 -11.73 20.60
C ASN A 114 -7.76 -10.20 20.55
N PRO A 115 -6.68 -9.48 20.94
CA PRO A 115 -6.68 -8.03 20.96
C PRO A 115 -6.91 -7.46 19.55
N GLU A 116 -7.28 -6.18 19.46
CA GLU A 116 -7.60 -5.54 18.18
C GLU A 116 -6.61 -4.42 17.88
N ILE A 117 -5.93 -4.52 16.74
CA ILE A 117 -5.14 -3.42 16.16
C ILE A 117 -6.07 -2.57 15.30
N VAL A 118 -6.15 -1.28 15.60
CA VAL A 118 -6.98 -0.33 14.84
C VAL A 118 -6.08 0.51 13.95
N THR A 119 -6.37 0.52 12.65
CA THR A 119 -5.68 1.35 11.67
C THR A 119 -6.61 2.44 11.16
N ILE A 120 -6.28 3.70 11.41
CA ILE A 120 -6.99 4.84 10.86
C ILE A 120 -6.32 5.22 9.54
N VAL A 121 -7.08 5.22 8.45
CA VAL A 121 -6.58 5.45 7.10
C VAL A 121 -7.05 6.83 6.61
N ASN A 122 -6.11 7.69 6.23
CA ASN A 122 -6.41 8.95 5.57
C ASN A 122 -6.72 8.69 4.09
N THR A 123 -7.99 8.82 3.70
CA THR A 123 -8.43 8.60 2.32
C THR A 123 -8.51 9.89 1.49
N GLY A 124 -7.84 10.97 1.93
CA GLY A 124 -7.66 12.19 1.12
C GLY A 124 -6.97 11.90 -0.22
N ASN A 125 -6.05 10.93 -0.24
CA ASN A 125 -5.52 10.31 -1.46
C ASN A 125 -5.84 8.81 -1.43
N VAL A 126 -6.80 8.39 -2.26
CA VAL A 126 -7.29 7.00 -2.28
C VAL A 126 -6.21 6.02 -2.77
N LEU A 127 -5.33 6.46 -3.67
CA LEU A 127 -4.27 5.61 -4.20
C LEU A 127 -3.29 5.23 -3.08
N THR A 128 -2.73 6.22 -2.38
CA THR A 128 -1.79 6.00 -1.27
C THR A 128 -2.47 5.27 -0.11
N ALA A 129 -3.73 5.62 0.19
CA ALA A 129 -4.52 4.93 1.22
C ALA A 129 -4.65 3.42 0.94
N ASN A 130 -4.89 3.01 -0.31
CA ASN A 130 -5.01 1.61 -0.69
C ASN A 130 -3.67 0.88 -0.60
N TYR A 131 -2.58 1.49 -1.07
CA TYR A 131 -1.23 0.91 -0.95
C TYR A 131 -0.82 0.75 0.50
N ALA A 132 -0.93 1.79 1.34
CA ALA A 132 -0.59 1.72 2.75
C ALA A 132 -1.46 0.72 3.51
N SER A 133 -2.79 0.75 3.32
CA SER A 133 -3.69 -0.20 4.00
C SER A 133 -3.41 -1.65 3.59
N GLY A 134 -3.14 -1.88 2.30
CA GLY A 134 -2.78 -3.21 1.80
C GLY A 134 -1.45 -3.72 2.36
N ALA A 135 -0.43 -2.85 2.42
CA ALA A 135 0.87 -3.19 3.01
C ALA A 135 0.76 -3.49 4.52
N ILE A 136 0.02 -2.66 5.27
CA ILE A 136 -0.25 -2.90 6.70
C ILE A 136 -0.98 -4.23 6.89
N GLN A 137 -2.02 -4.50 6.08
CA GLN A 137 -2.77 -5.74 6.16
C GLN A 137 -1.90 -6.97 5.86
N LEU A 138 -0.98 -6.86 4.90
CA LEU A 138 -0.01 -7.91 4.60
C LEU A 138 0.91 -8.18 5.79
N VAL A 139 1.56 -7.13 6.33
CA VAL A 139 2.48 -7.25 7.47
C VAL A 139 1.79 -7.86 8.68
N LEU A 140 0.62 -7.33 9.06
CA LEU A 140 -0.14 -7.85 10.19
C LEU A 140 -0.64 -9.27 9.92
N GLY A 141 -1.03 -9.60 8.69
CA GLY A 141 -1.41 -10.96 8.28
C GLY A 141 -0.26 -11.96 8.40
N THR A 142 0.95 -11.57 7.99
CA THR A 142 2.17 -12.38 8.15
C THR A 142 2.47 -12.63 9.62
N LEU A 143 2.35 -11.61 10.47
CA LEU A 143 2.52 -11.78 11.92
C LEU A 143 1.44 -12.69 12.53
N LYS A 144 0.17 -12.55 12.14
CA LYS A 144 -0.91 -13.47 12.57
C LYS A 144 -0.55 -14.92 12.23
N ALA A 145 -0.10 -15.18 11.01
CA ALA A 145 0.31 -16.52 10.61
C ALA A 145 1.52 -17.02 11.43
N GLY A 146 2.54 -16.18 11.63
CA GLY A 146 3.73 -16.54 12.41
C GLY A 146 3.43 -16.86 13.88
N THR A 147 2.67 -16.00 14.55
CA THR A 147 2.25 -16.18 15.96
C THR A 147 1.36 -17.41 16.15
N GLN A 148 0.45 -17.66 15.21
CA GLN A 148 -0.34 -18.89 15.16
C GLN A 148 0.57 -20.12 15.05
N MET A 149 1.51 -20.15 14.10
CA MET A 149 2.44 -21.28 13.94
C MET A 149 3.30 -21.53 15.19
N GLU A 150 3.81 -20.48 15.82
CA GLU A 150 4.62 -20.61 17.05
C GLU A 150 3.80 -21.20 18.21
N THR A 151 2.57 -20.70 18.38
CA THR A 151 1.64 -21.18 19.40
C THR A 151 1.31 -22.66 19.19
N LEU A 152 1.11 -23.07 17.93
CA LEU A 152 0.83 -24.45 17.56
C LEU A 152 2.01 -25.39 17.81
N ARG A 153 3.24 -24.98 17.48
CA ARG A 153 4.46 -25.76 17.76
C ARG A 153 4.62 -26.06 19.25
N LYS A 154 4.30 -25.08 20.11
CA LYS A 154 4.35 -25.25 21.58
C LYS A 154 3.31 -26.25 22.11
N MET A 155 2.24 -26.54 21.36
CA MET A 155 1.15 -27.44 21.77
C MET A 155 1.27 -28.88 21.23
N GLY A 156 2.25 -29.17 20.36
CA GLY A 156 2.50 -30.52 19.86
C GLY A 156 1.42 -31.08 18.92
N THR A 157 0.53 -30.24 18.40
CA THR A 157 -0.58 -30.64 17.52
C THR A 157 -0.12 -30.84 16.06
N PRO A 158 -0.58 -31.89 15.35
CA PRO A 158 -0.22 -32.10 13.94
C PRO A 158 -0.74 -30.97 13.03
N GLU A 159 0.13 -30.44 12.16
CA GLU A 159 -0.14 -29.33 11.22
C GLU A 159 -1.37 -29.55 10.32
N ALA A 160 -1.77 -30.82 10.10
CA ALA A 160 -2.80 -31.22 9.15
C ALA A 160 -4.26 -31.04 9.62
N LEU A 161 -4.54 -30.78 10.90
CA LEU A 161 -5.91 -30.77 11.45
C LEU A 161 -6.56 -29.37 11.55
N LEU A 162 -5.85 -28.27 11.24
CA LEU A 162 -6.15 -26.97 11.85
C LEU A 162 -6.20 -25.78 10.86
N MET A 163 -6.77 -25.97 9.68
CA MET A 163 -7.26 -24.85 8.84
C MET A 163 -8.49 -24.13 9.46
N SER A 164 -8.86 -24.43 10.72
CA SER A 164 -10.01 -23.82 11.41
C SER A 164 -9.60 -22.67 12.34
N SER A 165 -9.80 -21.44 11.86
CA SER A 165 -10.27 -20.24 12.59
C SER A 165 -9.58 -19.75 13.86
N TYR A 166 -8.32 -20.07 14.15
CA TYR A 166 -7.59 -19.34 15.19
C TYR A 166 -7.04 -18.02 14.62
N GLU A 167 -7.69 -16.91 14.96
CA GLU A 167 -7.22 -15.57 14.64
C GLU A 167 -6.55 -14.96 15.91
N PRO A 168 -5.21 -14.85 15.97
CA PRO A 168 -4.50 -14.44 17.21
C PRO A 168 -4.85 -13.02 17.68
N PHE A 169 -5.19 -12.14 16.74
CA PHE A 169 -5.63 -10.76 17.00
C PHE A 169 -6.46 -10.25 15.82
N LYS A 170 -7.37 -9.31 16.08
CA LYS A 170 -8.21 -8.66 15.06
C LYS A 170 -7.50 -7.45 14.47
N THR A 171 -7.84 -7.12 13.22
CA THR A 171 -7.33 -5.93 12.51
C THR A 171 -8.49 -5.15 11.93
N SER A 172 -8.66 -3.91 12.35
CA SER A 172 -9.76 -3.05 11.93
C SER A 172 -9.25 -1.80 11.23
N PHE A 173 -9.92 -1.39 10.15
CA PHE A 173 -9.53 -0.25 9.32
C PHE A 173 -10.63 0.80 9.30
N ILE A 174 -10.34 1.97 9.87
CA ILE A 174 -11.25 3.12 9.92
C ILE A 174 -10.82 4.11 8.85
N LYS A 175 -11.58 4.21 7.76
CA LYS A 175 -11.31 5.16 6.67
C LYS A 175 -11.87 6.55 7.00
N LYS A 176 -11.00 7.56 7.13
CA LYS A 176 -11.35 8.97 7.35
C LYS A 176 -11.21 9.78 6.07
N TYR A 177 -12.05 10.80 5.91
CA TYR A 177 -12.07 11.74 4.76
C TYR A 177 -12.53 11.15 3.41
N ASN A 178 -13.23 10.01 3.43
CA ASN A 178 -13.81 9.41 2.22
C ASN A 178 -15.13 10.14 1.85
N ARG A 179 -15.04 11.19 1.01
CA ARG A 179 -16.23 11.96 0.59
C ARG A 179 -17.17 11.18 -0.33
N SER A 180 -16.64 10.22 -1.09
CA SER A 180 -17.38 9.14 -1.74
C SER A 180 -16.37 8.15 -2.31
N THR A 181 -16.66 6.85 -2.24
CA THR A 181 -15.83 5.78 -2.82
C THR A 181 -15.87 5.78 -4.37
N ASN A 182 -16.08 6.94 -4.99
CA ASN A 182 -16.28 7.12 -6.41
C ASN A 182 -15.03 7.73 -7.05
N TYR A 183 -14.39 6.93 -7.90
CA TYR A 183 -13.19 7.29 -8.66
C TYR A 183 -13.36 8.55 -9.53
N MET A 184 -14.59 8.90 -9.93
CA MET A 184 -14.87 10.07 -10.76
C MET A 184 -14.54 11.40 -10.05
N TYR A 185 -14.67 11.47 -8.73
CA TYR A 185 -14.30 12.67 -7.96
C TYR A 185 -12.79 12.87 -7.81
N PHE A 186 -11.99 11.85 -8.11
CA PHE A 186 -10.53 11.93 -8.05
C PHE A 186 -9.91 12.36 -9.38
N LEU A 187 -10.58 12.08 -10.50
CA LEU A 187 -10.09 12.36 -11.86
C LEU A 187 -10.66 13.65 -12.47
N CYS A 188 -11.64 14.28 -11.84
CA CYS A 188 -12.29 15.50 -12.29
C CYS A 188 -11.92 16.71 -11.44
#